data_AF-A0A930EGH3-F1
#
_entry.id   AF-A0A930EGH3-F1
#
_cell.length_a   1.000
_cell.length_b   1.000
_cell.length_c   1.000
_cell.angle_alpha   90.00
_cell.angle_beta   90.00
_cell.angle_gamma   90.00
#
_symmetry.space_group_name_H-M   'P 1'
#
loop_
_entity.id
_entity.type
_entity.pdbx_description
1 polymer ?
#
loop_
_entity_poly.entity_id
_entity_poly.type
_entity_poly.pdbx_seq_one_letter_code
_entity_poly.pdbx_strand_id
1 'polypeptide(L)' 'TDINFFVGRAVNPAHQEADMPLNFSVKMNMIEELSASLEKMGKRVKVSYF' A
#
# COMPACT_ATOMS: atom_id res chain seq x y z
N THR A 1 2.00 20.21 2.69
CA THR A 1 0.95 19.18 2.68
C THR A 1 1.57 17.89 3.09
N ASP A 2 1.08 17.31 4.19
CA ASP A 2 1.56 16.05 4.73
C ASP A 2 0.57 14.94 4.35
N ILE A 3 1.10 13.79 3.91
CA ILE A 3 0.32 12.67 3.38
C ILE A 3 0.45 11.50 4.34
N ASN A 4 -0.67 10.94 4.76
CA ASN A 4 -0.71 9.78 5.66
C ASN A 4 -1.36 8.59 4.93
N PHE A 5 -0.58 7.54 4.70
CA PHE A 5 -1.07 6.27 4.20
C PHE A 5 -1.52 5.38 5.36
N PHE A 6 -2.74 4.87 5.28
CA PHE A 6 -3.29 3.89 6.21
C PHE A 6 -3.51 2.59 5.43
N VAL A 7 -2.61 1.62 5.61
CA VAL A 7 -2.56 0.39 4.82
C VAL A 7 -3.12 -0.75 5.65
N GLY A 8 -4.33 -1.19 5.31
CA GLY A 8 -4.95 -2.35 5.92
C GLY A 8 -4.29 -3.65 5.44
N ARG A 9 -3.94 -4.53 6.36
CA ARG A 9 -3.39 -5.87 6.08
C ARG A 9 -4.44 -6.97 6.14
N ALA A 10 -5.71 -6.60 6.27
CA ALA A 10 -6.81 -7.55 6.32
C ALA A 10 -6.82 -8.41 5.05
N VAL A 11 -6.77 -9.73 5.24
CA VAL A 11 -6.96 -10.70 4.16
C VAL A 11 -8.45 -10.77 3.88
N ASN A 12 -8.88 -10.30 2.70
CA ASN A 12 -10.27 -10.41 2.29
C ASN A 12 -10.56 -11.86 1.83
N PRO A 13 -11.44 -12.61 2.52
CA PRO A 13 -11.75 -13.99 2.17
C PRO A 13 -12.34 -14.13 0.75
N ALA A 14 -13.05 -13.12 0.25
CA ALA A 14 -13.62 -13.12 -1.10
C ALA A 14 -12.54 -13.09 -2.21
N HIS A 15 -11.30 -12.73 -1.88
CA HIS A 15 -10.15 -12.80 -2.79
C HIS A 15 -9.31 -14.08 -2.63
N GLN A 16 -9.70 -15.00 -1.74
CA GLN A 16 -9.09 -16.33 -1.64
C GLN A 16 -9.82 -17.39 -2.47
N GLU A 17 -11.11 -17.21 -2.76
CA GLU A 17 -11.86 -18.13 -3.63
C GLU A 17 -11.68 -17.83 -5.13
N ALA A 18 -11.30 -16.61 -5.48
CA ALA A 18 -10.81 -16.32 -6.80
C ALA A 18 -9.34 -16.76 -6.85
N ASP A 19 -9.01 -17.66 -7.76
CA ASP A 19 -7.68 -18.18 -8.09
C ASP A 19 -6.76 -17.06 -8.66
N MET A 20 -6.72 -15.92 -7.98
CA MET A 20 -6.11 -14.68 -8.38
C MET A 20 -4.83 -14.52 -7.55
N PRO A 21 -3.64 -14.75 -8.14
CA PRO A 21 -2.37 -14.63 -7.46
C PRO A 21 -1.99 -13.15 -7.37
N LEU A 22 -2.86 -12.32 -6.81
CA LEU A 22 -2.50 -10.96 -6.45
C LEU A 22 -1.71 -11.05 -5.16
N ASN A 23 -0.45 -11.46 -5.35
CA ASN A 23 0.53 -11.66 -4.31
C ASN A 23 0.54 -10.39 -3.47
N PHE A 24 0.26 -10.51 -2.19
CA PHE A 24 0.11 -9.39 -1.25
C PHE A 24 1.28 -8.38 -1.36
N SER A 25 2.44 -8.88 -1.77
CA SER A 25 3.65 -8.15 -2.15
C SER A 25 3.44 -7.06 -3.22
N VAL A 26 2.56 -7.25 -4.21
CA VAL A 26 2.31 -6.26 -5.28
C VAL A 26 1.67 -5.00 -4.70
N LYS A 27 0.71 -5.15 -3.77
CA LYS A 27 0.08 -4.01 -3.11
C LYS A 27 1.07 -3.24 -2.23
N MET A 28 1.98 -3.95 -1.57
CA MET A 28 3.04 -3.31 -0.76
C MET A 28 4.04 -2.55 -1.63
N ASN A 29 4.50 -3.16 -2.73
CA ASN A 29 5.40 -2.50 -3.68
C ASN A 29 4.78 -1.21 -4.26
N MET A 30 3.47 -1.22 -4.57
CA MET A 30 2.78 -0.01 -5.03
C MET A 30 2.76 1.10 -3.97
N ILE A 31 2.52 0.77 -2.69
CA ILE A 31 2.56 1.76 -1.60
C ILE A 31 3.97 2.35 -1.47
N GLU A 32 5.01 1.52 -1.58
CA GLU A 32 6.40 1.96 -1.50
C GLU A 32 6.77 2.91 -2.65
N GLU A 33 6.49 2.55 -3.91
CA GLU A 33 6.78 3.39 -5.07
C GLU A 33 6.04 4.72 -5.02
N LEU A 34 4.78 4.71 -4.57
CA LEU A 34 3.97 5.90 -4.46
C LEU A 34 4.48 6.82 -3.34
N SER A 35 4.84 6.25 -2.19
CA SER A 35 5.43 7.00 -1.08
C SER A 35 6.76 7.64 -1.50
N ALA A 36 7.64 6.88 -2.14
CA ALA A 36 8.92 7.36 -2.64
C ALA A 36 8.76 8.49 -3.69
N SER A 37 7.77 8.38 -4.57
CA SER A 37 7.48 9.43 -5.56
C SER A 37 7.00 10.73 -4.91
N LEU A 38 6.14 10.63 -3.89
CA LEU A 38 5.64 11.78 -3.14
C LEU A 38 6.74 12.45 -2.31
N GLU A 39 7.64 11.66 -1.72
CA GLU A 39 8.81 12.18 -1.01
C GLU A 39 9.77 12.90 -1.95
N LYS A 40 10.02 12.38 -3.16
CA LYS A 40 10.79 13.07 -4.21
C LYS A 40 10.18 14.41 -4.61
N MET A 41 8.87 14.57 -4.50
CA MET A 41 8.16 15.84 -4.72
C MET A 41 8.22 16.79 -3.51
N GLY A 42 8.98 16.45 -2.46
CA GLY A 42 9.13 17.25 -1.24
C GLY A 42 7.92 17.19 -0.31
N LYS A 43 7.03 16.20 -0.47
CA LYS A 43 5.93 15.95 0.48
C LYS A 43 6.47 15.14 1.65
N ARG A 44 5.92 15.37 2.85
CA ARG A 44 6.17 14.48 3.99
C ARG A 44 5.16 13.36 3.94
N VAL A 45 5.64 12.13 3.90
CA VAL A 45 4.80 10.93 3.83
C VAL A 45 4.95 10.13 5.12
N LYS A 46 3.84 9.66 5.67
CA LYS A 46 3.81 8.73 6.81
C LYS A 46 2.97 7.52 6.43
N VAL A 47 3.54 6.32 6.52
CA VAL A 47 2.81 5.07 6.27
C VAL A 47 2.52 4.40 7.60
N SER A 48 1.27 4.00 7.83
CA SER A 48 0.81 3.29 9.02
C SER A 48 0.08 2.03 8.59
N TYR A 49 0.54 0.89 9.08
CA TYR A 49 0.00 -0.44 8.75
C TYR A 49 -0.94 -0.90 9.86
N PHE A 50 -2.14 -1.35 9.47
CA PHE A 50 -3.17 -1.84 10.38
C PHE A 50 -3.48 -3.30 10.03
#